data_AF-A0A7W9KBU8-F1
#
_entry.id   AF-A0A7W9KBU8-F1
#
_cell.length_a   1.000
_cell.length_b   1.000
_cell.length_c   1.000
_cell.angle_alpha   90.00
_cell.angle_beta   90.00
_cell.angle_gamma   90.00
#
_symmetry.space_group_name_H-M   'P 1'
#
loop_
_entity.id
_entity.type
_entity.pdbx_description
1 polymer ?
#
loop_
_entity_poly.entity_id
_entity_poly.type
_entity_poly.pdbx_seq_one_letter_code
_entity_poly.pdbx_strand_id
1 'polypeptide(L)'
;MLAAKLRELVTGTVGETAPPGLVPVEDAPLRLDRTERRQLQVIRRFGTIGSLLLACGGLGAGASPTINPLLDTPILGVFARIPTVAMASAFSGMLMMVLAWLWLGRLVWPGRPRMLSRAQMDRTLVMWTIPLILVPPMFSQDVYSYLAQSAVVQRGMDPYTIGAAQALGPDNILARSVPTLWRETPSPYGPLFLTVGRAITGIAGDNVVVGILLERVLALIGLGLIVWALPRLARRFHVPPVAAIWIGAANPLVIFHLVVGVHNEALAIGLMLAGFQVAISRLPRIGPGDPIPPWSREEFWRILAGATLITMGGGVKVLALVALGFVGVMIARRWGGGLPQLLKAAGAMLVVGVVVMTLITVASGLGWGWLKTLNGGTIIYTWLSPVTLVALGGVGLGILFQLGNHIDATVGTARAIGWIGFACSGVILLWRSYRGHFSAMAGLGLFLVWFVVLGPVVQPWYPLWAIIPLATAKASKRFRTWVTVFSALIALVTPPTGSTFDGRAFLIPTAAVAALILVGLLLLVVRGKLPEREPRGELTVTPATSEPLSSGPLG
;
A
#
# COMPACT_ATOMS: atom_id res chain seq x y z
N MET A 1 -14.03 18.33 -19.35
CA MET A 1 -12.55 18.16 -19.33
C MET A 1 -12.06 17.04 -18.41
N LEU A 2 -12.52 16.95 -17.14
CA LEU A 2 -12.16 15.87 -16.21
C LEU A 2 -12.66 14.49 -16.68
N ALA A 3 -13.90 14.42 -17.20
CA ALA A 3 -14.48 13.21 -17.79
C ALA A 3 -13.72 12.73 -19.05
N ALA A 4 -13.12 13.64 -19.83
CA ALA A 4 -12.32 13.31 -21.00
C ALA A 4 -10.94 12.75 -20.62
N LYS A 5 -10.30 13.32 -19.58
CA LYS A 5 -9.05 12.78 -18.99
C LYS A 5 -9.28 11.45 -18.26
N LEU A 6 -10.44 11.26 -17.62
CA LEU A 6 -10.86 9.97 -17.05
C LEU A 6 -11.16 8.96 -18.16
N ARG A 7 -11.77 9.37 -19.28
CA ARG A 7 -11.90 8.54 -20.48
C ARG A 7 -10.53 8.12 -21.00
N GLU A 8 -9.57 9.02 -21.14
CA GLU A 8 -8.20 8.69 -21.59
C GLU A 8 -7.49 7.68 -20.65
N LEU A 9 -7.74 7.77 -19.35
CA LEU A 9 -7.26 6.82 -18.33
C LEU A 9 -7.94 5.44 -18.40
N VAL A 10 -9.19 5.40 -18.86
CA VAL A 10 -10.04 4.21 -18.91
C VAL A 10 -10.02 3.54 -20.29
N THR A 11 -10.02 4.27 -21.40
CA THR A 11 -10.22 3.74 -22.75
C THR A 11 -8.94 3.26 -23.39
N GLY A 12 -7.76 3.81 -23.08
CA GLY A 12 -6.48 3.30 -23.57
C GLY A 12 -6.53 2.87 -25.04
N THR A 13 -7.06 3.73 -25.92
CA THR A 13 -6.91 3.55 -27.37
C THR A 13 -5.48 3.96 -27.71
N VAL A 14 -4.58 2.98 -27.64
CA VAL A 14 -3.25 3.09 -28.23
C VAL A 14 -3.46 2.89 -29.72
N GLY A 15 -3.33 3.99 -30.48
CA GLY A 15 -2.98 3.87 -31.88
C GLY A 15 -1.67 3.10 -31.98
N GLU A 16 -1.68 2.08 -32.83
CA GLU A 16 -0.51 1.34 -33.25
C GLU A 16 0.62 2.31 -33.61
N THR A 17 1.64 2.32 -32.77
CA THR A 17 3.01 2.44 -33.25
C THR A 17 3.64 1.13 -32.84
N ALA A 18 4.14 0.39 -33.82
CA ALA A 18 4.95 -0.79 -33.60
C ALA A 18 5.97 -0.50 -32.48
N PRO A 19 6.29 -1.49 -31.61
CA PRO A 19 7.33 -1.28 -30.62
C PRO A 19 8.59 -0.79 -31.35
N PRO A 20 9.27 0.28 -30.87
CA PRO A 20 10.64 0.52 -31.27
C PRO A 20 11.38 -0.80 -31.11
N GLY A 21 12.12 -1.20 -32.16
CA GLY A 21 12.60 -2.54 -32.41
C GLY A 21 13.07 -3.29 -31.17
N LEU A 22 12.87 -4.61 -31.20
CA LEU A 22 13.41 -5.57 -30.24
C LEU A 22 14.82 -5.17 -29.79
N VAL A 23 14.92 -4.57 -28.60
CA VAL A 23 16.19 -4.35 -27.93
C VAL A 23 16.59 -5.71 -27.33
N PRO A 24 17.73 -6.29 -27.73
CA PRO A 24 18.19 -7.58 -27.22
C PRO A 24 18.36 -7.59 -25.70
N VAL A 25 18.43 -8.79 -25.13
CA VAL A 25 18.52 -9.10 -23.69
C VAL A 25 19.80 -8.54 -23.00
N GLU A 26 20.67 -7.84 -23.74
CA GLU A 26 21.90 -7.21 -23.24
C GLU A 26 21.69 -5.91 -22.43
N ASP A 27 20.55 -5.24 -22.52
CA ASP A 27 20.31 -3.96 -21.83
C ASP A 27 19.73 -4.12 -20.41
N ALA A 28 20.38 -4.92 -19.57
CA ALA A 28 20.24 -4.69 -18.13
C ALA A 28 20.91 -3.33 -17.82
N PRO A 29 20.20 -2.35 -17.22
CA PRO A 29 20.78 -1.05 -16.95
C PRO A 29 22.09 -1.24 -16.19
N LEU A 30 23.14 -0.59 -16.71
CA LEU A 30 24.49 -0.67 -16.16
C LEU A 30 24.45 -0.30 -14.67
N ARG A 31 25.41 -0.84 -13.92
CA ARG A 31 25.53 -0.50 -12.49
C ARG A 31 25.88 0.98 -12.34
N LEU A 32 25.42 1.58 -11.25
CA LEU A 32 25.76 2.95 -10.90
C LEU A 32 27.28 3.19 -10.92
N ASP A 33 27.69 4.32 -11.49
CA ASP A 33 29.09 4.73 -11.50
C ASP A 33 29.57 5.19 -10.10
N ARG A 34 30.80 5.69 -10.01
CA ARG A 34 31.36 6.17 -8.72
C ARG A 34 30.59 7.38 -8.18
N THR A 35 30.15 8.29 -9.04
CA THR A 35 29.45 9.52 -8.68
C THR A 35 28.03 9.22 -8.21
N GLU A 36 27.27 8.44 -8.98
CA GLU A 36 25.91 7.99 -8.63
C GLU A 36 25.91 7.15 -7.35
N ARG A 37 26.96 6.35 -7.09
CA ARG A 37 27.13 5.64 -5.82
C ARG A 37 27.32 6.58 -4.63
N ARG A 38 28.09 7.67 -4.78
CA ARG A 38 28.23 8.70 -3.74
C ARG A 38 26.90 9.43 -3.50
N GLN A 39 26.18 9.79 -4.56
CA GLN A 39 24.85 10.38 -4.46
C GLN A 39 23.87 9.45 -3.72
N LEU A 40 23.88 8.15 -4.04
CA LEU A 40 23.07 7.15 -3.34
C LEU A 40 23.40 7.07 -1.84
N GLN A 41 24.68 7.17 -1.45
CA GLN A 41 25.07 7.20 -0.04
C GLN A 41 24.50 8.43 0.68
N VAL A 42 24.52 9.60 0.03
CA VAL A 42 23.92 10.82 0.58
C VAL A 42 22.41 10.66 0.75
N ILE A 43 21.71 10.17 -0.28
CA ILE A 43 20.26 9.90 -0.25
C ILE A 43 19.90 8.95 0.90
N ARG A 44 20.65 7.85 1.05
CA ARG A 44 20.43 6.88 2.12
C ARG A 44 20.59 7.49 3.49
N ARG A 45 21.71 8.17 3.73
CA ARG A 45 22.00 8.81 5.02
C ARG A 45 20.96 9.87 5.35
N PHE A 46 20.58 10.70 4.37
CA PHE A 46 19.54 11.72 4.54
C PHE A 46 18.20 11.10 4.94
N GLY A 47 17.74 10.05 4.24
CA GLY A 47 16.52 9.34 4.63
C GLY A 47 16.63 8.60 5.97
N THR A 48 17.82 8.10 6.34
CA THR A 48 18.05 7.44 7.65
C THR A 48 18.04 8.45 8.80
N ILE A 49 18.61 9.64 8.61
CA ILE A 49 18.49 10.73 9.58
C ILE A 49 17.02 11.15 9.69
N GLY A 50 16.30 11.22 8.56
CA GLY A 50 14.87 11.45 8.56
C GLY A 50 14.09 10.41 9.37
N SER A 51 14.38 9.12 9.20
CA SER A 51 13.72 8.06 9.97
C SER A 51 14.08 8.09 11.46
N LEU A 52 15.31 8.46 11.82
CA LEU A 52 15.71 8.67 13.22
C LEU A 52 15.00 9.87 13.86
N LEU A 53 14.89 10.99 13.14
CA LEU A 53 14.13 12.15 13.62
C LEU A 53 12.64 11.82 13.78
N LEU A 54 12.09 11.05 12.85
CA LEU A 54 10.72 10.55 12.94
C LEU A 54 10.54 9.61 14.14
N ALA A 55 11.50 8.72 14.40
CA ALA A 55 11.50 7.83 15.55
C ALA A 55 11.52 8.60 16.88
N CYS A 56 12.42 9.59 17.01
CA CYS A 56 12.52 10.44 18.18
C CYS A 56 11.25 11.28 18.37
N GLY A 57 10.72 11.84 17.28
CA GLY A 57 9.47 12.57 17.29
C GLY A 57 8.28 11.70 17.70
N GLY A 58 8.24 10.44 17.25
CA GLY A 58 7.20 9.47 17.58
C GLY A 58 7.10 9.13 19.06
N LEU A 59 8.19 9.24 19.82
CA LEU A 59 8.18 9.05 21.27
C LEU A 59 7.33 10.11 22.01
N GLY A 60 7.19 11.31 21.46
CA GLY A 60 6.41 12.40 22.06
C GLY A 60 5.16 12.83 21.29
N ALA A 61 5.12 12.57 19.97
CA ALA A 61 4.06 12.98 19.06
C ALA A 61 3.39 11.80 18.34
N GLY A 62 3.70 10.55 18.73
CA GLY A 62 3.03 9.36 18.23
C GLY A 62 1.67 9.11 18.88
N ALA A 63 0.94 8.15 18.32
CA ALA A 63 -0.35 7.67 18.79
C ALA A 63 -0.17 6.74 20.01
N SER A 64 0.31 7.29 21.14
CA SER A 64 0.56 6.53 22.37
C SER A 64 -0.73 5.99 23.01
N PRO A 65 -0.68 4.86 23.75
CA PRO A 65 -1.84 4.34 24.44
C PRO A 65 -2.30 5.28 25.56
N THR A 66 -3.53 5.08 26.03
CA THR A 66 -4.13 5.94 27.08
C THR A 66 -3.30 5.97 28.37
N ILE A 67 -2.80 4.81 28.81
CA ILE A 67 -1.76 4.73 29.85
C ILE A 67 -0.42 4.63 29.11
N ASN A 68 0.29 5.74 29.03
CA ASN A 68 1.53 5.83 28.27
C ASN A 68 2.74 5.39 29.13
N PRO A 69 3.34 4.21 28.88
CA PRO A 69 4.49 3.73 29.66
C PRO A 69 5.77 4.55 29.44
N LEU A 70 5.83 5.37 28.37
CA LEU A 70 7.00 6.20 28.11
C LEU A 70 7.18 7.32 29.13
N LEU A 71 6.10 7.83 29.74
CA LEU A 71 6.16 8.96 30.67
C LEU A 71 7.06 8.69 31.89
N ASP A 72 7.10 7.43 32.31
CA ASP A 72 7.83 6.95 33.48
C ASP A 72 9.19 6.32 33.12
N THR A 73 9.52 6.25 31.82
CA THR A 73 10.80 5.69 31.36
C THR A 73 11.88 6.80 31.29
N PRO A 74 13.01 6.67 32.01
CA PRO A 74 14.10 7.65 31.94
C PRO A 74 14.56 7.92 30.50
N ILE A 75 14.88 9.18 30.20
CA ILE A 75 15.30 9.68 28.87
C ILE A 75 14.18 9.63 27.82
N LEU A 76 13.49 8.50 27.63
CA LEU A 76 12.40 8.38 26.65
C LEU A 76 11.19 9.25 27.02
N GLY A 77 10.88 9.35 28.32
CA GLY A 77 9.79 10.19 28.82
C GLY A 77 10.00 11.69 28.63
N VAL A 78 11.23 12.14 28.34
CA VAL A 78 11.50 13.54 28.00
C VAL A 78 10.72 13.93 26.75
N PHE A 79 10.75 13.10 25.70
CA PHE A 79 10.06 13.39 24.44
C PHE A 79 8.55 13.59 24.61
N ALA A 80 7.92 12.78 25.47
CA ALA A 80 6.50 12.93 25.82
C ALA A 80 6.18 14.23 26.57
N ARG A 81 7.17 14.85 27.23
CA ARG A 81 7.04 16.13 27.95
C ARG A 81 7.35 17.35 27.08
N ILE A 82 7.95 17.16 25.89
CA ILE A 82 8.23 18.23 24.90
C ILE A 82 7.50 18.01 23.56
N PRO A 83 6.16 17.88 23.57
CA PRO A 83 5.39 17.47 22.39
C PRO A 83 5.56 18.40 21.18
N THR A 84 5.81 19.69 21.38
CA THR A 84 6.06 20.66 20.29
C THR A 84 7.35 20.33 19.52
N VAL A 85 8.43 20.03 20.24
CA VAL A 85 9.74 19.67 19.64
C VAL A 85 9.67 18.28 19.03
N ALA A 86 8.98 17.35 19.70
CA ALA A 86 8.75 16.00 19.17
C ALA A 86 7.96 16.05 17.85
N MET A 87 6.93 16.89 17.77
CA MET A 87 6.14 17.10 16.56
C MET A 87 6.98 17.71 15.42
N ALA A 88 7.76 18.77 15.71
CA ALA A 88 8.67 19.36 14.72
C ALA A 88 9.72 18.36 14.21
N SER A 89 10.25 17.52 15.11
CA SER A 89 11.18 16.44 14.76
C SER A 89 10.52 15.39 13.86
N ALA A 90 9.27 15.00 14.16
CA ALA A 90 8.51 14.07 13.34
C ALA A 90 8.24 14.61 11.93
N PHE A 91 7.75 15.85 11.80
CA PHE A 91 7.53 16.49 10.50
C PHE A 91 8.83 16.66 9.70
N SER A 92 9.94 17.00 10.38
CA SER A 92 11.26 17.07 9.74
C SER A 92 11.66 15.71 9.19
N GLY A 93 11.49 14.65 10.00
CA GLY A 93 11.75 13.28 9.59
C GLY A 93 10.92 12.84 8.38
N MET A 94 9.62 13.12 8.41
CA MET A 94 8.69 12.84 7.30
C MET A 94 9.15 13.53 6.01
N LEU A 95 9.41 14.84 6.07
CA LEU A 95 9.82 15.63 4.91
C LEU A 95 11.16 15.13 4.35
N MET A 96 12.12 14.82 5.22
CA MET A 96 13.42 14.28 4.80
C MET A 96 13.29 12.92 4.09
N MET A 97 12.45 12.02 4.61
CA MET A 97 12.21 10.71 3.99
C MET A 97 11.51 10.85 2.63
N VAL A 98 10.52 11.74 2.51
CA VAL A 98 9.85 12.01 1.22
C VAL A 98 10.84 12.58 0.20
N LEU A 99 11.67 13.56 0.59
CA LEU A 99 12.69 14.13 -0.31
C LEU A 99 13.75 13.08 -0.71
N ALA A 100 14.21 12.27 0.24
CA ALA A 100 15.13 11.17 -0.03
C ALA A 100 14.54 10.17 -1.04
N TRP A 101 13.26 9.83 -0.88
CA TRP A 101 12.55 8.95 -1.81
C TRP A 101 12.38 9.56 -3.21
N LEU A 102 12.12 10.87 -3.30
CA LEU A 102 12.05 11.59 -4.57
C LEU A 102 13.41 11.60 -5.30
N TRP A 103 14.51 11.79 -4.57
CA TRP A 103 15.86 11.70 -5.15
C TRP A 103 16.24 10.27 -5.52
N LEU A 104 15.84 9.28 -4.70
CA LEU A 104 16.01 7.86 -5.03
C LEU A 104 15.32 7.53 -6.35
N GLY A 105 14.15 8.11 -6.60
CA GLY A 105 13.41 8.04 -7.85
C GLY A 105 14.23 8.42 -9.08
N ARG A 106 15.15 9.37 -8.95
CA ARG A 106 16.05 9.77 -10.06
C ARG A 106 17.04 8.69 -10.46
N LEU A 107 17.39 7.78 -9.56
CA LEU A 107 18.35 6.69 -9.82
C LEU A 107 17.68 5.35 -10.18
N VAL A 108 16.35 5.31 -10.20
CA VAL A 108 15.55 4.11 -10.49
C VAL A 108 14.46 4.36 -11.52
N TRP A 109 14.50 5.52 -12.19
CA TRP A 109 13.57 5.85 -13.24
C TRP A 109 13.82 4.96 -14.47
N PRO A 110 12.80 4.27 -15.03
CA PRO A 110 12.96 3.48 -16.25
C PRO A 110 13.44 4.30 -17.44
N GLY A 111 14.31 3.71 -18.25
CA GLY A 111 14.92 4.38 -19.42
C GLY A 111 16.24 5.08 -19.12
N ARG A 112 16.76 4.96 -17.89
CA ARG A 112 18.14 5.36 -17.58
C ARG A 112 19.13 4.31 -18.07
N PRO A 113 20.32 4.73 -18.53
CA PRO A 113 21.40 3.80 -18.86
C PRO A 113 21.91 3.06 -17.61
N ARG A 114 21.86 3.72 -16.44
CA ARG A 114 22.30 3.16 -15.15
C ARG A 114 21.20 3.25 -14.09
N MET A 115 21.00 2.16 -13.36
CA MET A 115 20.00 2.07 -12.30
C MET A 115 20.56 1.39 -11.04
N LEU A 116 19.89 1.57 -9.91
CA LEU A 116 20.21 0.82 -8.70
C LEU A 116 20.10 -0.69 -8.94
N SER A 117 21.02 -1.44 -8.34
CA SER A 117 20.85 -2.88 -8.18
C SER A 117 19.79 -3.20 -7.12
N ARG A 118 19.28 -4.44 -7.15
CA ARG A 118 18.34 -4.93 -6.15
C ARG A 118 18.89 -4.82 -4.72
N ALA A 119 20.12 -5.29 -4.49
CA ALA A 119 20.77 -5.23 -3.19
C ALA A 119 20.91 -3.78 -2.68
N GLN A 120 21.15 -2.83 -3.59
CA GLN A 120 21.18 -1.42 -3.21
C GLN A 120 19.80 -0.91 -2.78
N MET A 121 18.74 -1.25 -3.50
CA MET A 121 17.38 -0.84 -3.11
C MET A 121 16.97 -1.46 -1.76
N ASP A 122 17.20 -2.77 -1.58
CA ASP A 122 16.84 -3.46 -0.34
C ASP A 122 17.58 -2.89 0.87
N ARG A 123 18.89 -2.58 0.73
CA ARG A 123 19.66 -1.92 1.78
C ARG A 123 19.10 -0.54 2.12
N THR A 124 18.67 0.25 1.12
CA THR A 124 18.04 1.56 1.38
C THR A 124 16.75 1.40 2.17
N LEU A 125 15.88 0.46 1.75
CA LEU A 125 14.63 0.17 2.44
C LEU A 125 14.88 -0.23 3.91
N VAL A 126 15.78 -1.18 4.14
CA VAL A 126 16.15 -1.64 5.48
C VAL A 126 16.67 -0.48 6.35
N MET A 127 17.56 0.36 5.83
CA MET A 127 18.10 1.51 6.56
C MET A 127 17.02 2.53 6.96
N TRP A 128 16.00 2.72 6.11
CA TRP A 128 14.91 3.66 6.40
C TRP A 128 13.86 3.07 7.34
N THR A 129 13.64 1.75 7.27
CA THR A 129 12.62 1.07 8.07
C THR A 129 13.09 0.70 9.47
N ILE A 130 14.34 0.24 9.66
CA ILE A 130 14.84 -0.26 10.96
C ILE A 130 14.63 0.73 12.11
N PRO A 131 14.98 2.03 11.99
CA PRO A 131 14.80 2.98 13.09
C PRO A 131 13.34 3.14 13.56
N LEU A 132 12.40 2.76 12.71
CA LEU A 132 10.96 2.93 12.91
C LEU A 132 10.26 1.64 13.37
N ILE A 133 11.00 0.56 13.63
CA ILE A 133 10.40 -0.71 14.09
C ILE A 133 10.06 -0.66 15.59
N LEU A 134 10.85 0.06 16.40
CA LEU A 134 10.74 0.07 17.86
C LEU A 134 10.19 1.40 18.41
N VAL A 135 9.25 2.00 17.69
CA VAL A 135 8.64 3.30 18.06
C VAL A 135 7.16 3.11 18.40
N PRO A 136 6.53 4.04 19.12
CA PRO A 136 5.07 4.06 19.26
C PRO A 136 4.39 4.07 17.89
N PRO A 137 3.17 3.53 17.76
CA PRO A 137 2.38 3.71 16.54
C PRO A 137 2.26 5.19 16.19
N MET A 138 2.21 5.52 14.91
CA MET A 138 2.03 6.89 14.42
C MET A 138 1.02 6.90 13.28
N PHE A 139 0.44 8.07 12.99
CA PHE A 139 -0.51 8.32 11.89
C PHE A 139 -1.89 7.67 12.04
N SER A 140 -2.04 6.65 12.88
CA SER A 140 -3.31 5.99 13.20
C SER A 140 -3.30 5.33 14.58
N GLN A 141 -4.48 5.13 15.15
CA GLN A 141 -4.75 4.40 16.39
C GLN A 141 -5.36 3.00 16.14
N ASP A 142 -5.47 2.56 14.89
CA ASP A 142 -6.15 1.30 14.52
C ASP A 142 -5.59 0.06 15.22
N VAL A 143 -4.29 0.03 15.54
CA VAL A 143 -3.67 -1.11 16.23
C VAL A 143 -4.31 -1.40 17.58
N TYR A 144 -4.82 -0.39 18.28
CA TYR A 144 -5.55 -0.60 19.54
C TYR A 144 -6.88 -1.31 19.30
N SER A 145 -7.57 -1.01 18.20
CA SER A 145 -8.76 -1.76 17.78
C SER A 145 -8.42 -3.20 17.43
N TYR A 146 -7.27 -3.46 16.82
CA TYR A 146 -6.83 -4.84 16.51
C TYR A 146 -6.64 -5.65 17.78
N LEU A 147 -5.90 -5.10 18.76
CA LEU A 147 -5.64 -5.75 20.04
C LEU A 147 -6.92 -5.97 20.84
N ALA A 148 -7.76 -4.95 20.97
CA ALA A 148 -8.99 -5.05 21.75
C ALA A 148 -9.98 -6.05 21.13
N GLN A 149 -10.20 -5.99 19.81
CA GLN A 149 -11.10 -6.95 19.14
C GLN A 149 -10.54 -8.38 19.19
N SER A 150 -9.22 -8.54 19.11
CA SER A 150 -8.58 -9.84 19.29
C SER A 150 -8.72 -10.40 20.71
N ALA A 151 -8.73 -9.52 21.72
CA ALA A 151 -9.00 -9.91 23.11
C ALA A 151 -10.46 -10.33 23.33
N VAL A 152 -11.43 -9.72 22.64
CA VAL A 152 -12.82 -10.21 22.60
C VAL A 152 -12.85 -11.65 22.08
N VAL A 153 -12.14 -11.90 20.98
CA VAL A 153 -12.01 -13.22 20.36
C VAL A 153 -11.28 -14.22 21.26
N GLN A 154 -10.31 -13.79 22.06
CA GLN A 154 -9.60 -14.61 23.05
C GLN A 154 -10.51 -15.04 24.21
N ARG A 155 -11.47 -14.20 24.61
CA ARG A 155 -12.47 -14.52 25.64
C ARG A 155 -13.63 -15.40 25.14
N GLY A 156 -13.55 -15.88 23.90
CA GLY A 156 -14.58 -16.73 23.31
C GLY A 156 -15.87 -16.00 22.91
N MET A 157 -15.84 -14.67 22.87
CA MET A 157 -16.97 -13.84 22.43
C MET A 157 -16.92 -13.57 20.92
N ASP A 158 -18.08 -13.32 20.32
CA ASP A 158 -18.20 -13.01 18.89
C ASP A 158 -17.97 -11.51 18.62
N PRO A 159 -16.80 -11.10 18.07
CA PRO A 159 -16.46 -9.70 17.82
C PRO A 159 -17.33 -9.04 16.75
N TYR A 160 -18.17 -9.81 16.03
CA TYR A 160 -19.06 -9.32 14.98
C TYR A 160 -20.44 -8.91 15.51
N THR A 161 -20.71 -9.14 16.79
CA THR A 161 -21.99 -8.77 17.42
C THR A 161 -21.83 -7.76 18.55
N ILE A 162 -20.63 -7.66 19.15
CA ILE A 162 -20.36 -6.81 20.32
C ILE A 162 -19.13 -5.92 20.09
N GLY A 163 -19.18 -4.69 20.60
CA GLY A 163 -18.04 -3.78 20.61
C GLY A 163 -17.00 -4.15 21.68
N ALA A 164 -15.77 -3.67 21.51
CA ALA A 164 -14.67 -4.00 22.42
C ALA A 164 -14.89 -3.48 23.85
N ALA A 165 -15.47 -2.30 24.03
CA ALA A 165 -15.74 -1.76 25.36
C ALA A 165 -16.85 -2.54 26.09
N GLN A 166 -17.95 -2.83 25.41
CA GLN A 166 -19.01 -3.68 25.96
C GLN A 166 -18.52 -5.09 26.32
N ALA A 167 -17.65 -5.70 25.49
CA ALA A 167 -17.14 -7.04 25.74
C ALA A 167 -16.04 -7.11 26.81
N LEU A 168 -15.10 -6.16 26.82
CA LEU A 168 -13.96 -6.20 27.73
C LEU A 168 -14.20 -5.51 29.07
N GLY A 169 -15.16 -4.59 29.11
CA GLY A 169 -15.39 -3.62 30.17
C GLY A 169 -14.72 -2.27 29.84
N PRO A 170 -15.34 -1.13 30.19
CA PRO A 170 -14.83 0.19 29.85
C PRO A 170 -13.50 0.53 30.55
N ASP A 171 -13.18 -0.14 31.66
CA ASP A 171 -11.93 0.04 32.40
C ASP A 171 -10.77 -0.80 31.90
N ASN A 172 -11.02 -1.78 31.02
CA ASN A 172 -9.95 -2.60 30.45
C ASN A 172 -9.01 -1.75 29.59
N ILE A 173 -7.70 -1.91 29.78
CA ILE A 173 -6.67 -1.09 29.14
C ILE A 173 -6.71 -1.15 27.60
N LEU A 174 -7.05 -2.32 27.03
CA LEU A 174 -7.16 -2.50 25.58
C LEU A 174 -8.37 -1.71 25.06
N ALA A 175 -9.54 -1.85 25.69
CA ALA A 175 -10.74 -1.12 25.31
C ALA A 175 -10.60 0.40 25.48
N ARG A 176 -9.96 0.87 26.56
CA ARG A 176 -9.70 2.31 26.79
C ARG A 176 -8.85 2.94 25.70
N SER A 177 -7.91 2.18 25.15
CA SER A 177 -6.97 2.66 24.13
C SER A 177 -7.56 2.70 22.71
N VAL A 178 -8.73 2.08 22.50
CA VAL A 178 -9.47 2.19 21.24
C VAL A 178 -10.05 3.61 21.11
N PRO A 179 -10.01 4.24 19.92
CA PRO A 179 -10.65 5.55 19.71
C PRO A 179 -12.15 5.50 20.05
N THR A 180 -12.68 6.54 20.70
CA THR A 180 -14.07 6.59 21.21
C THR A 180 -15.10 6.17 20.17
N LEU A 181 -14.90 6.58 18.91
CA LEU A 181 -15.79 6.27 17.79
C LEU A 181 -15.95 4.76 17.54
N TRP A 182 -14.91 3.97 17.82
CA TRP A 182 -14.84 2.54 17.47
C TRP A 182 -15.04 1.60 18.66
N ARG A 183 -15.05 2.13 19.89
CA ARG A 183 -15.08 1.29 21.11
C ARG A 183 -16.32 0.41 21.19
N GLU A 184 -17.46 0.93 20.77
CA GLU A 184 -18.76 0.27 20.83
C GLU A 184 -19.15 -0.42 19.52
N THR A 185 -18.32 -0.31 18.48
CA THR A 185 -18.65 -0.87 17.16
C THR A 185 -18.12 -2.30 17.03
N PRO A 186 -18.91 -3.23 16.44
CA PRO A 186 -18.42 -4.55 16.08
C PRO A 186 -17.24 -4.50 15.11
N SER A 187 -16.40 -5.54 15.15
CA SER A 187 -15.17 -5.63 14.36
C SER A 187 -15.45 -5.71 12.86
N PRO A 188 -14.83 -4.84 12.02
CA PRO A 188 -14.86 -4.98 10.57
C PRO A 188 -13.74 -5.88 10.04
N TYR A 189 -12.94 -6.51 10.91
CA TYR A 189 -11.74 -7.25 10.52
C TYR A 189 -12.05 -8.72 10.18
N GLY A 190 -11.34 -9.25 9.20
CA GLY A 190 -11.58 -10.62 8.74
C GLY A 190 -11.20 -11.69 9.77
N PRO A 191 -11.80 -12.89 9.67
CA PRO A 191 -11.66 -13.93 10.68
C PRO A 191 -10.23 -14.47 10.82
N LEU A 192 -9.44 -14.49 9.74
CA LEU A 192 -8.03 -14.91 9.82
C LEU A 192 -7.23 -13.93 10.66
N PHE A 193 -7.40 -12.62 10.43
CA PHE A 193 -6.67 -11.60 11.17
C PHE A 193 -6.98 -11.64 12.66
N LEU A 194 -8.27 -11.74 13.03
CA LEU A 194 -8.67 -11.85 14.43
C LEU A 194 -8.21 -13.16 15.08
N THR A 195 -8.07 -14.25 14.33
CA THR A 195 -7.55 -15.52 14.85
C THR A 195 -6.05 -15.46 15.12
N VAL A 196 -5.29 -14.80 14.25
CA VAL A 196 -3.85 -14.56 14.51
C VAL A 196 -3.71 -13.57 15.67
N GLY A 197 -4.53 -12.53 15.70
CA GLY A 197 -4.59 -11.57 16.81
C GLY A 197 -4.97 -12.21 18.14
N ARG A 198 -5.84 -13.24 18.14
CA ARG A 198 -6.13 -14.08 19.30
C ARG A 198 -4.83 -14.68 19.84
N ALA A 199 -4.03 -15.32 18.99
CA ALA A 199 -2.73 -15.87 19.40
C ALA A 199 -1.77 -14.80 19.95
N ILE A 200 -1.73 -13.61 19.33
CA ILE A 200 -0.96 -12.46 19.83
C ILE A 200 -1.44 -12.06 21.23
N THR A 201 -2.75 -11.97 21.44
CA THR A 201 -3.35 -11.64 22.73
C THR A 201 -3.05 -12.72 23.78
N GLY A 202 -3.05 -13.99 23.39
CA GLY A 202 -2.64 -15.08 24.28
C GLY A 202 -1.19 -14.98 24.77
N ILE A 203 -0.30 -14.37 23.98
CA ILE A 203 1.11 -14.14 24.35
C ILE A 203 1.26 -12.83 25.14
N ALA A 204 0.64 -11.74 24.66
CA ALA A 204 0.81 -10.41 25.23
C ALA A 204 -0.04 -10.17 26.49
N GLY A 205 -1.16 -10.88 26.63
CA GLY A 205 -2.21 -10.54 27.59
C GLY A 205 -2.70 -9.10 27.37
N ASP A 206 -2.81 -8.36 28.46
CA ASP A 206 -3.17 -6.94 28.45
C ASP A 206 -1.96 -6.00 28.23
N ASN A 207 -0.75 -6.53 27.96
CA ASN A 207 0.43 -5.72 27.68
C ASN A 207 0.37 -5.11 26.28
N VAL A 208 -0.11 -3.87 26.21
CA VAL A 208 -0.28 -3.10 24.97
C VAL A 208 1.01 -2.99 24.16
N VAL A 209 2.16 -2.81 24.81
CA VAL A 209 3.44 -2.63 24.11
C VAL A 209 3.85 -3.92 23.41
N VAL A 210 3.79 -5.05 24.11
CA VAL A 210 4.08 -6.37 23.51
C VAL A 210 3.09 -6.67 22.38
N GLY A 211 1.80 -6.39 22.59
CA GLY A 211 0.77 -6.53 21.56
C GLY A 211 1.09 -5.74 20.28
N ILE A 212 1.42 -4.45 20.42
CA ILE A 212 1.81 -3.59 19.27
C ILE A 212 3.03 -4.15 18.55
N LEU A 213 4.06 -4.59 19.28
CA LEU A 213 5.27 -5.13 18.66
C LEU A 213 4.99 -6.41 17.89
N LEU A 214 4.13 -7.30 18.41
CA LEU A 214 3.72 -8.52 17.72
C LEU A 214 2.85 -8.23 16.48
N GLU A 215 1.91 -7.28 16.56
CA GLU A 215 1.16 -6.81 15.39
C GLU A 215 2.09 -6.19 14.34
N ARG A 216 3.14 -5.48 14.77
CA ARG A 216 4.16 -4.94 13.88
C ARG A 216 4.99 -6.03 13.21
N VAL A 217 5.24 -7.16 13.88
CA VAL A 217 5.85 -8.33 13.23
C VAL A 217 4.96 -8.85 12.11
N LEU A 218 3.64 -8.93 12.29
CA LEU A 218 2.71 -9.30 11.20
C LEU A 218 2.77 -8.31 10.04
N ALA A 219 2.79 -7.02 10.33
CA ALA A 219 2.93 -5.99 9.31
C ALA A 219 4.24 -6.11 8.52
N LEU A 220 5.36 -6.41 9.21
CA LEU A 220 6.67 -6.64 8.60
C LEU A 220 6.72 -7.94 7.78
N ILE A 221 6.02 -9.01 8.19
CA ILE A 221 5.83 -10.21 7.37
C ILE A 221 5.10 -9.85 6.08
N GLY A 222 4.01 -9.07 6.17
CA GLY A 222 3.30 -8.52 5.02
C GLY A 222 4.21 -7.73 4.09
N LEU A 223 5.01 -6.81 4.63
CA LEU A 223 6.01 -6.05 3.86
C LEU A 223 7.05 -6.97 3.19
N GLY A 224 7.52 -8.00 3.88
CA GLY A 224 8.42 -9.01 3.34
C GLY A 224 7.82 -9.73 2.13
N LEU A 225 6.54 -10.11 2.20
CA LEU A 225 5.79 -10.70 1.08
C LEU A 225 5.67 -9.71 -0.09
N ILE A 226 5.41 -8.44 0.17
CA ILE A 226 5.38 -7.38 -0.86
C ILE A 226 6.75 -7.27 -1.55
N VAL A 227 7.84 -7.15 -0.78
CA VAL A 227 9.23 -7.05 -1.29
C VAL A 227 9.65 -8.30 -2.05
N TRP A 228 9.11 -9.46 -1.70
CA TRP A 228 9.31 -10.71 -2.42
C TRP A 228 8.51 -10.76 -3.74
N ALA A 229 7.25 -10.35 -3.73
CA ALA A 229 6.34 -10.48 -4.87
C ALA A 229 6.60 -9.42 -5.95
N LEU A 230 6.80 -8.15 -5.56
CA LEU A 230 6.98 -7.01 -6.47
C LEU A 230 7.98 -7.26 -7.61
N PRO A 231 9.25 -7.66 -7.36
CA PRO A 231 10.22 -7.85 -8.42
C PRO A 231 9.88 -9.03 -9.36
N ARG A 232 9.20 -10.05 -8.85
CA ARG A 232 8.80 -11.23 -9.63
C ARG A 232 7.63 -10.89 -10.56
N LEU A 233 6.63 -10.21 -10.02
CA LEU A 233 5.48 -9.70 -10.78
C LEU A 233 5.92 -8.63 -11.79
N ALA A 234 6.82 -7.73 -11.41
CA ALA A 234 7.34 -6.70 -12.30
C ALA A 234 8.02 -7.32 -13.53
N ARG A 235 8.87 -8.33 -13.36
CA ARG A 235 9.43 -9.10 -14.50
C ARG A 235 8.34 -9.78 -15.33
N ARG A 236 7.32 -10.33 -14.68
CA ARG A 236 6.22 -10.99 -15.37
C ARG A 236 5.44 -10.03 -16.27
N PHE A 237 5.29 -8.77 -15.86
CA PHE A 237 4.53 -7.75 -16.58
C PHE A 237 5.42 -6.66 -17.22
N HIS A 238 6.69 -6.98 -17.48
CA HIS A 238 7.63 -6.13 -18.24
C HIS A 238 7.86 -4.74 -17.62
N VAL A 239 7.89 -4.66 -16.30
CA VAL A 239 8.25 -3.46 -15.54
C VAL A 239 9.63 -3.66 -14.87
N PRO A 240 10.53 -2.66 -14.89
CA PRO A 240 11.81 -2.75 -14.19
C PRO A 240 11.61 -3.03 -12.68
N PRO A 241 12.16 -4.13 -12.13
CA PRO A 241 11.88 -4.56 -10.74
C PRO A 241 12.21 -3.53 -9.68
N VAL A 242 13.33 -2.83 -9.83
CA VAL A 242 13.80 -1.84 -8.85
C VAL A 242 12.91 -0.60 -8.85
N ALA A 243 12.37 -0.24 -10.01
CA ALA A 243 11.41 0.84 -10.15
C ALA A 243 10.03 0.47 -9.56
N ALA A 244 9.66 -0.82 -9.57
CA ALA A 244 8.46 -1.31 -8.90
C ALA A 244 8.62 -1.31 -7.37
N ILE A 245 9.79 -1.69 -6.84
CA ILE A 245 10.09 -1.60 -5.41
C ILE A 245 10.09 -0.15 -4.93
N TRP A 246 10.62 0.79 -5.72
CA TRP A 246 10.61 2.22 -5.40
C TRP A 246 9.20 2.79 -5.22
N ILE A 247 8.28 2.54 -6.17
CA ILE A 247 6.89 3.02 -6.09
C ILE A 247 6.05 2.19 -5.11
N GLY A 248 6.35 0.90 -4.97
CA GLY A 248 5.65 -0.04 -4.10
C GLY A 248 6.18 -0.01 -2.66
N ALA A 249 7.16 -0.85 -2.35
CA ALA A 249 7.60 -1.09 -0.97
C ALA A 249 8.39 0.07 -0.33
N ALA A 250 9.20 0.80 -1.11
CA ALA A 250 10.00 1.93 -0.59
C ALA A 250 9.24 3.26 -0.60
N ASN A 251 7.94 3.24 -0.95
CA ASN A 251 7.08 4.41 -0.90
C ASN A 251 6.95 4.93 0.54
N PRO A 252 7.08 6.25 0.80
CA PRO A 252 6.90 6.82 2.13
C PRO A 252 5.57 6.43 2.78
N LEU A 253 4.49 6.31 2.00
CA LEU A 253 3.18 5.85 2.51
C LEU A 253 3.24 4.43 3.08
N VAL A 254 4.01 3.53 2.46
CA VAL A 254 4.19 2.17 2.98
C VAL A 254 4.95 2.21 4.30
N ILE A 255 6.02 2.98 4.39
CA ILE A 255 6.80 3.07 5.62
C ILE A 255 5.96 3.71 6.73
N PHE A 256 5.33 4.85 6.46
CA PHE A 256 4.57 5.60 7.45
C PHE A 256 3.34 4.83 7.93
N HIS A 257 2.50 4.33 7.02
CA HIS A 257 1.24 3.72 7.43
C HIS A 257 1.39 2.21 7.67
N LEU A 258 1.98 1.45 6.74
CA LEU A 258 2.02 0.00 6.89
C LEU A 258 2.99 -0.45 7.98
N VAL A 259 4.14 0.20 8.13
CA VAL A 259 5.12 -0.16 9.18
C VAL A 259 4.85 0.60 10.47
N VAL A 260 4.92 1.93 10.45
CA VAL A 260 4.82 2.73 11.67
C VAL A 260 3.40 2.76 12.23
N GLY A 261 2.40 2.92 11.36
CA GLY A 261 0.98 2.82 11.72
C GLY A 261 0.49 1.40 12.00
N VAL A 262 1.33 0.38 11.79
CA VAL A 262 1.02 -1.04 12.08
C VAL A 262 -0.23 -1.53 11.34
N HIS A 263 -0.49 -1.01 10.14
CA HIS A 263 -1.71 -1.30 9.39
C HIS A 263 -1.75 -2.75 8.87
N ASN A 264 -2.82 -3.49 9.19
CA ASN A 264 -3.00 -4.89 8.78
C ASN A 264 -3.11 -5.07 7.26
N GLU A 265 -3.35 -3.98 6.53
CA GLU A 265 -3.26 -3.90 5.08
C GLU A 265 -1.92 -4.41 4.54
N ALA A 266 -0.82 -4.28 5.30
CA ALA A 266 0.48 -4.83 4.92
C ALA A 266 0.42 -6.34 4.67
N LEU A 267 -0.21 -7.07 5.59
CA LEU A 267 -0.38 -8.52 5.50
C LEU A 267 -1.35 -8.89 4.39
N ALA A 268 -2.49 -8.18 4.28
CA ALA A 268 -3.47 -8.43 3.23
C ALA A 268 -2.90 -8.23 1.82
N ILE A 269 -2.20 -7.12 1.57
CA ILE A 269 -1.56 -6.83 0.28
C ILE A 269 -0.41 -7.83 0.02
N GLY A 270 0.39 -8.14 1.04
CA GLY A 270 1.47 -9.11 0.94
C GLY A 270 0.98 -10.49 0.50
N LEU A 271 -0.05 -11.02 1.18
CA LEU A 271 -0.70 -12.29 0.82
C LEU A 271 -1.35 -12.24 -0.56
N MET A 272 -2.04 -11.15 -0.90
CA MET A 272 -2.65 -10.95 -2.21
C MET A 272 -1.61 -11.02 -3.35
N LEU A 273 -0.51 -10.26 -3.24
CA LEU A 273 0.52 -10.22 -4.28
C LEU A 273 1.35 -11.50 -4.33
N ALA A 274 1.67 -12.07 -3.17
CA ALA A 274 2.39 -13.33 -3.11
C ALA A 274 1.55 -14.46 -3.70
N GLY A 275 0.27 -14.55 -3.33
CA GLY A 275 -0.68 -15.51 -3.87
C GLY A 275 -0.89 -15.34 -5.37
N PHE A 276 -1.04 -14.10 -5.85
CA PHE A 276 -1.10 -13.81 -7.29
C PHE A 276 0.15 -14.35 -7.99
N GLN A 277 1.35 -14.00 -7.51
CA GLN A 277 2.62 -14.45 -8.09
C GLN A 277 2.77 -15.97 -8.07
N VAL A 278 2.38 -16.63 -6.98
CA VAL A 278 2.41 -18.10 -6.88
C VAL A 278 1.47 -18.72 -7.89
N ALA A 279 0.22 -18.25 -7.99
CA ALA A 279 -0.78 -18.76 -8.92
C ALA A 279 -0.31 -18.71 -10.38
N ILE A 280 0.36 -17.61 -10.77
CA ILE A 280 0.76 -17.40 -12.16
C ILE A 280 2.19 -17.84 -12.48
N SER A 281 2.95 -18.33 -11.50
CA SER A 281 4.38 -18.61 -11.63
C SER A 281 4.70 -19.64 -12.72
N ARG A 282 3.83 -20.64 -12.90
CA ARG A 282 3.91 -21.67 -13.94
C ARG A 282 2.86 -21.54 -15.02
N LEU A 283 1.96 -20.56 -14.90
CA LEU A 283 0.95 -20.32 -15.91
C LEU A 283 1.64 -19.74 -17.16
N PRO A 284 1.44 -20.30 -18.36
CA PRO A 284 1.98 -19.72 -19.59
C PRO A 284 1.36 -18.34 -19.87
N ARG A 285 2.05 -17.51 -20.66
CA ARG A 285 1.51 -16.23 -21.11
C ARG A 285 0.66 -16.50 -22.35
N ILE A 286 -0.65 -16.31 -22.23
CA ILE A 286 -1.62 -16.59 -23.29
C ILE A 286 -2.49 -15.34 -23.49
N GLY A 287 -2.43 -14.79 -24.69
CA GLY A 287 -3.32 -13.79 -25.24
C GLY A 287 -4.58 -14.40 -25.89
N PRO A 288 -5.59 -13.59 -26.22
CA PRO A 288 -6.76 -14.06 -26.95
C PRO A 288 -6.36 -14.61 -28.33
N GLY A 289 -6.67 -15.89 -28.60
CA GLY A 289 -6.38 -16.55 -29.88
C GLY A 289 -5.04 -17.29 -29.94
N ASP A 290 -4.20 -17.17 -28.90
CA ASP A 290 -2.91 -17.89 -28.85
C ASP A 290 -3.12 -19.40 -28.72
N PRO A 291 -2.20 -20.22 -29.27
CA PRO A 291 -2.25 -21.67 -29.11
C PRO A 291 -2.09 -22.09 -27.64
N ILE A 292 -2.82 -23.13 -27.24
CA ILE A 292 -2.88 -23.58 -25.85
C ILE A 292 -1.86 -24.70 -25.63
N PRO A 293 -0.83 -24.52 -24.80
CA PRO A 293 0.12 -25.58 -24.48
C PRO A 293 -0.52 -26.68 -23.61
N PRO A 294 0.06 -27.90 -23.58
CA PRO A 294 -0.44 -28.99 -22.73
C PRO A 294 -0.42 -28.60 -21.25
N TRP A 295 -1.37 -29.12 -20.46
CA TRP A 295 -1.49 -28.81 -19.05
C TRP A 295 -0.40 -29.51 -18.22
N SER A 296 0.22 -28.78 -17.30
CA SER A 296 1.14 -29.36 -16.32
C SER A 296 0.48 -29.52 -14.94
N ARG A 297 0.79 -30.63 -14.25
CA ARG A 297 0.32 -30.84 -12.86
C ARG A 297 0.81 -29.74 -11.90
N GLU A 298 1.98 -29.15 -12.18
CA GLU A 298 2.50 -28.05 -11.37
C GLU A 298 1.62 -26.79 -11.47
N GLU A 299 1.03 -26.48 -12.63
CA GLU A 299 0.09 -25.35 -12.78
C GLU A 299 -1.07 -25.46 -11.79
N PHE A 300 -1.67 -26.65 -11.68
CA PHE A 300 -2.77 -26.89 -10.75
C PHE A 300 -2.41 -26.56 -9.31
N TRP A 301 -1.31 -27.14 -8.80
CA TRP A 301 -0.89 -26.92 -7.41
C TRP A 301 -0.49 -25.48 -7.13
N ARG A 302 0.14 -24.81 -8.10
CA ARG A 302 0.50 -23.39 -7.99
C ARG A 302 -0.73 -22.49 -7.97
N ILE A 303 -1.72 -22.76 -8.83
CA ILE A 303 -3.00 -22.04 -8.84
C ILE A 303 -3.72 -22.24 -7.51
N LEU A 304 -3.82 -23.47 -7.02
CA LEU A 304 -4.49 -23.77 -5.75
C LEU A 304 -3.79 -23.08 -4.56
N ALA A 305 -2.46 -23.19 -4.48
CA ALA A 305 -1.68 -22.52 -3.43
C ALA A 305 -1.81 -20.99 -3.51
N GLY A 306 -1.74 -20.43 -4.71
CA GLY A 306 -1.86 -18.99 -4.92
C GLY A 306 -3.26 -18.45 -4.62
N ALA A 307 -4.31 -19.16 -5.05
CA ALA A 307 -5.69 -18.84 -4.70
C ALA A 307 -5.93 -18.93 -3.18
N THR A 308 -5.38 -19.97 -2.52
CA THR A 308 -5.43 -20.10 -1.06
C THR A 308 -4.80 -18.90 -0.36
N LEU A 309 -3.59 -18.47 -0.78
CA LEU A 309 -2.92 -17.30 -0.21
C LEU A 309 -3.71 -16.01 -0.44
N ILE A 310 -4.32 -15.82 -1.62
CA ILE A 310 -5.20 -14.68 -1.89
C ILE A 310 -6.41 -14.72 -0.95
N THR A 311 -7.03 -15.88 -0.76
CA THR A 311 -8.16 -16.04 0.15
C THR A 311 -7.79 -15.78 1.61
N MET A 312 -6.61 -16.20 2.05
CA MET A 312 -6.06 -15.82 3.35
C MET A 312 -5.90 -14.31 3.46
N GLY A 313 -5.40 -13.64 2.41
CA GLY A 313 -5.39 -12.18 2.33
C GLY A 313 -6.79 -11.58 2.48
N GLY A 314 -7.80 -12.21 1.87
CA GLY A 314 -9.22 -11.89 2.04
C GLY A 314 -9.73 -12.04 3.47
N GLY A 315 -9.25 -13.06 4.18
CA GLY A 315 -9.50 -13.29 5.60
C GLY A 315 -8.82 -12.27 6.52
N VAL A 316 -7.90 -11.44 5.99
CA VAL A 316 -7.39 -10.25 6.68
C VAL A 316 -8.21 -9.02 6.26
N LYS A 317 -8.33 -8.80 4.94
CA LYS A 317 -9.09 -7.70 4.35
C LYS A 317 -9.79 -8.17 3.07
N VAL A 318 -11.12 -8.10 3.05
CA VAL A 318 -11.95 -8.68 1.96
C VAL A 318 -11.56 -8.24 0.56
N LEU A 319 -11.05 -7.02 0.38
CA LEU A 319 -10.65 -6.51 -0.94
C LEU A 319 -9.52 -7.31 -1.60
N ALA A 320 -8.72 -8.05 -0.83
CA ALA A 320 -7.71 -8.94 -1.40
C ALA A 320 -8.32 -10.05 -2.28
N LEU A 321 -9.57 -10.48 -2.01
CA LEU A 321 -10.26 -11.53 -2.77
C LEU A 321 -10.46 -11.17 -4.25
N VAL A 322 -10.45 -9.89 -4.60
CA VAL A 322 -10.62 -9.42 -5.97
C VAL A 322 -9.50 -9.95 -6.88
N ALA A 323 -8.31 -10.20 -6.32
CA ALA A 323 -7.21 -10.82 -7.06
C ALA A 323 -7.59 -12.21 -7.61
N LEU A 324 -8.49 -12.96 -6.97
CA LEU A 324 -8.99 -14.24 -7.49
C LEU A 324 -9.67 -14.07 -8.85
N GLY A 325 -10.46 -13.01 -9.03
CA GLY A 325 -11.13 -12.73 -10.30
C GLY A 325 -10.12 -12.50 -11.44
N PHE A 326 -9.06 -11.73 -11.16
CA PHE A 326 -8.03 -11.42 -12.16
C PHE A 326 -7.10 -12.62 -12.45
N VAL A 327 -6.82 -13.47 -11.46
CA VAL A 327 -6.17 -14.77 -11.68
C VAL A 327 -7.09 -15.69 -12.51
N GLY A 328 -8.38 -15.74 -12.19
CA GLY A 328 -9.40 -16.48 -12.93
C GLY A 328 -9.48 -16.07 -14.41
N VAL A 329 -9.35 -14.79 -14.72
CA VAL A 329 -9.25 -14.29 -16.11
C VAL A 329 -8.03 -14.85 -16.84
N MET A 330 -6.89 -15.01 -16.17
CA MET A 330 -5.70 -15.64 -16.77
C MET A 330 -5.92 -17.14 -17.00
N ILE A 331 -6.59 -17.81 -16.06
CA ILE A 331 -6.94 -19.25 -16.15
C ILE A 331 -7.96 -19.48 -17.27
N ALA A 332 -8.97 -18.62 -17.41
CA ALA A 332 -9.97 -18.71 -18.46
C ALA A 332 -9.33 -18.68 -19.86
N ARG A 333 -8.36 -17.79 -20.08
CA ARG A 333 -7.58 -17.74 -21.32
C ARG A 333 -6.73 -19.00 -21.51
N ARG A 334 -6.13 -19.49 -20.43
CA ARG A 334 -5.36 -20.75 -20.42
C ARG A 334 -6.19 -21.98 -20.81
N TRP A 335 -7.49 -21.97 -20.54
CA TRP A 335 -8.43 -23.02 -20.92
C TRP A 335 -9.03 -22.85 -22.33
N GLY A 336 -8.51 -21.89 -23.10
CA GLY A 336 -8.87 -21.66 -24.50
C GLY A 336 -9.79 -20.47 -24.76
N GLY A 337 -10.14 -19.72 -23.72
CA GLY A 337 -11.08 -18.61 -23.87
C GLY A 337 -12.49 -19.09 -24.22
N GLY A 338 -13.39 -18.14 -24.47
CA GLY A 338 -14.85 -18.37 -24.49
C GLY A 338 -15.55 -18.04 -23.16
N LEU A 339 -16.84 -17.72 -23.23
CA LEU A 339 -17.66 -17.46 -22.04
C LEU A 339 -17.76 -18.69 -21.10
N PRO A 340 -17.89 -19.94 -21.59
CA PRO A 340 -17.92 -21.11 -20.71
C PRO A 340 -16.65 -21.27 -19.88
N GLN A 341 -15.48 -21.04 -20.47
CA GLN A 341 -14.17 -21.13 -19.81
C GLN A 341 -14.02 -20.03 -18.75
N LEU A 342 -14.52 -18.83 -19.05
CA LEU A 342 -14.57 -17.74 -18.07
C LEU A 342 -15.46 -18.10 -16.87
N LEU A 343 -16.65 -18.64 -17.12
CA LEU A 343 -17.57 -19.07 -16.05
C LEU A 343 -17.00 -20.24 -15.24
N LYS A 344 -16.36 -21.22 -15.90
CA LYS A 344 -15.65 -22.32 -15.22
C LYS A 344 -14.52 -21.80 -14.33
N ALA A 345 -13.72 -20.85 -14.83
CA ALA A 345 -12.60 -20.31 -14.07
C ALA A 345 -13.08 -19.46 -12.89
N ALA A 346 -14.13 -18.66 -13.09
CA ALA A 346 -14.80 -17.92 -12.04
C ALA A 346 -15.38 -18.87 -10.97
N GLY A 347 -16.06 -19.94 -11.40
CA GLY A 347 -16.58 -20.98 -10.51
C GLY A 347 -15.48 -21.68 -9.71
N ALA A 348 -14.37 -22.06 -10.35
CA ALA A 348 -13.24 -22.68 -9.67
C ALA A 348 -12.60 -21.75 -8.62
N MET A 349 -12.39 -20.48 -8.96
CA MET A 349 -11.85 -19.48 -8.02
C MET A 349 -12.83 -19.20 -6.87
N LEU A 350 -14.14 -19.16 -7.14
CA LEU A 350 -15.17 -19.03 -6.12
C LEU A 350 -15.17 -20.23 -5.18
N VAL A 351 -15.12 -21.46 -5.70
CA VAL A 351 -15.09 -22.69 -4.90
C VAL A 351 -13.87 -22.71 -3.98
N VAL A 352 -12.67 -22.46 -4.51
CA VAL A 352 -11.46 -22.39 -3.67
C VAL A 352 -11.59 -21.30 -2.62
N GLY A 353 -12.09 -20.12 -3.00
CA GLY A 353 -12.30 -19.00 -2.08
C GLY A 353 -13.28 -19.33 -0.95
N VAL A 354 -14.43 -19.93 -1.28
CA VAL A 354 -15.45 -20.33 -0.30
C VAL A 354 -14.91 -21.44 0.60
N VAL A 355 -14.26 -22.46 0.05
CA VAL A 355 -13.70 -23.57 0.85
C VAL A 355 -12.65 -23.06 1.83
N VAL A 356 -11.67 -22.29 1.37
CA VAL A 356 -10.60 -21.77 2.25
C VAL A 356 -11.16 -20.81 3.30
N MET A 357 -12.09 -19.91 2.92
CA MET A 357 -12.73 -19.01 3.89
C MET A 357 -13.60 -19.76 4.89
N THR A 358 -14.31 -20.81 4.47
CA THR A 358 -15.08 -21.69 5.36
C THR A 358 -14.14 -22.37 6.34
N LEU A 359 -13.01 -22.92 5.88
CA LEU A 359 -12.01 -23.55 6.75
C LEU A 359 -11.46 -22.56 7.79
N ILE A 360 -11.11 -21.33 7.37
CA ILE A 360 -10.67 -20.26 8.29
C ILE A 360 -11.77 -19.95 9.32
N THR A 361 -13.00 -19.82 8.85
CA THR A 361 -14.16 -19.42 9.66
C THR A 361 -14.57 -20.51 10.67
N VAL A 362 -14.52 -21.79 10.26
CA VAL A 362 -14.78 -22.94 11.12
C VAL A 362 -13.64 -23.14 12.12
N ALA A 363 -12.38 -23.11 11.66
CA ALA A 363 -11.22 -23.28 12.53
C ALA A 363 -11.06 -22.15 13.56
N SER A 364 -11.51 -20.94 13.23
CA SER A 364 -11.51 -19.80 14.15
C SER A 364 -12.64 -19.81 15.17
N GLY A 365 -13.75 -20.49 14.84
CA GLY A 365 -15.01 -20.45 15.59
C GLY A 365 -15.80 -19.13 15.43
N LEU A 366 -15.42 -18.27 14.48
CA LEU A 366 -15.98 -16.91 14.35
C LEU A 366 -17.19 -16.80 13.40
N GLY A 367 -17.46 -17.82 12.60
CA GLY A 367 -18.58 -17.78 11.67
C GLY A 367 -18.49 -16.68 10.60
N TRP A 368 -19.59 -16.48 9.87
CA TRP A 368 -19.67 -15.52 8.75
C TRP A 368 -20.14 -14.11 9.18
N GLY A 369 -20.08 -13.80 10.49
CA GLY A 369 -20.55 -12.52 11.04
C GLY A 369 -19.87 -11.30 10.42
N TRP A 370 -18.60 -11.43 10.04
CA TRP A 370 -17.80 -10.38 9.41
C TRP A 370 -18.43 -9.79 8.13
N LEU A 371 -19.25 -10.55 7.39
CA LEU A 371 -19.93 -10.03 6.20
C LEU A 371 -20.93 -8.92 6.55
N LYS A 372 -21.48 -8.94 7.77
CA LYS A 372 -22.44 -7.94 8.24
C LYS A 372 -21.77 -6.66 8.73
N THR A 373 -20.47 -6.69 9.02
CA THR A 373 -19.72 -5.56 9.60
C THR A 373 -18.87 -4.80 8.58
N LEU A 374 -18.88 -5.21 7.30
CA LEU A 374 -18.08 -4.58 6.23
C LEU A 374 -18.36 -3.09 6.03
N ASN A 375 -19.57 -2.63 6.37
CA ASN A 375 -19.95 -1.21 6.29
C ASN A 375 -19.59 -0.40 7.54
N GLY A 376 -18.98 -0.98 8.58
CA GLY A 376 -18.68 -0.27 9.83
C GLY A 376 -17.87 1.03 9.63
N GLY A 377 -17.02 1.07 8.60
CA GLY A 377 -16.25 2.27 8.25
C GLY A 377 -17.09 3.46 7.77
N THR A 378 -18.33 3.26 7.31
CA THR A 378 -19.16 4.34 6.72
C THR A 378 -19.69 5.35 7.72
N ILE A 379 -19.47 5.14 9.01
CA ILE A 379 -19.81 6.08 10.09
C ILE A 379 -19.02 7.40 9.93
N ILE A 380 -17.85 7.37 9.30
CA ILE A 380 -17.01 8.57 9.08
C ILE A 380 -17.35 9.26 7.76
N TYR A 381 -17.41 10.59 7.79
CA TYR A 381 -17.29 11.43 6.59
C TYR A 381 -15.84 11.84 6.39
N THR A 382 -15.19 11.23 5.39
CA THR A 382 -13.77 11.51 5.09
C THR A 382 -13.62 12.44 3.90
N TRP A 383 -12.77 13.44 4.08
CA TRP A 383 -12.40 14.40 3.04
C TRP A 383 -11.59 13.76 1.90
N LEU A 384 -11.01 12.57 2.08
CA LEU A 384 -10.29 11.87 1.02
C LEU A 384 -11.20 11.12 0.04
N SER A 385 -12.48 10.88 0.40
CA SER A 385 -13.44 10.22 -0.49
C SER A 385 -14.02 11.25 -1.45
N PRO A 386 -13.77 11.14 -2.77
CA PRO A 386 -14.35 12.07 -3.74
C PRO A 386 -15.89 12.06 -3.71
N VAL A 387 -16.48 10.88 -3.51
CA VAL A 387 -17.94 10.72 -3.40
C VAL A 387 -18.49 11.47 -2.20
N THR A 388 -17.87 11.32 -1.03
CA THR A 388 -18.31 12.03 0.18
C THR A 388 -18.08 13.54 0.04
N LEU A 389 -16.95 13.98 -0.53
CA LEU A 389 -16.69 15.40 -0.76
C LEU A 389 -17.74 16.06 -1.67
N VAL A 390 -18.11 15.42 -2.78
CA VAL A 390 -19.14 15.93 -3.68
C VAL A 390 -20.48 16.04 -2.95
N ALA A 391 -20.83 15.02 -2.17
CA ALA A 391 -22.05 15.04 -1.36
C ALA A 391 -22.04 16.18 -0.33
N LEU A 392 -20.94 16.36 0.42
CA LEU A 392 -20.80 17.44 1.39
C LEU A 392 -20.85 18.83 0.74
N GLY A 393 -20.30 18.98 -0.47
CA GLY A 393 -20.44 20.20 -1.26
C GLY A 393 -21.91 20.49 -1.62
N GLY A 394 -22.66 19.45 -2.02
CA GLY A 394 -24.11 19.54 -2.25
C GLY A 394 -24.89 19.93 -1.00
N VAL A 395 -24.54 19.35 0.17
CA VAL A 395 -25.11 19.71 1.47
C VAL A 395 -24.84 21.19 1.79
N GLY A 396 -23.60 21.66 1.58
CA GLY A 396 -23.22 23.05 1.79
C GLY A 396 -24.02 24.02 0.92
N LEU A 397 -24.25 23.68 -0.35
CA LEU A 397 -25.10 24.47 -1.24
C LEU A 397 -26.57 24.45 -0.78
N GLY A 398 -27.09 23.31 -0.34
CA GLY A 398 -28.45 23.20 0.20
C GLY A 398 -28.68 24.11 1.40
N ILE A 399 -27.72 24.15 2.32
CA ILE A 399 -27.75 25.07 3.48
C ILE A 399 -27.67 26.52 3.02
N LEU A 400 -26.75 26.84 2.10
CA LEU A 400 -26.55 28.19 1.57
C LEU A 400 -27.82 28.76 0.91
N PHE A 401 -28.55 27.93 0.16
CA PHE A 401 -29.79 28.31 -0.51
C PHE A 401 -31.04 28.08 0.34
N GLN A 402 -30.89 27.82 1.64
CA GLN A 402 -32.01 27.61 2.58
C GLN A 402 -32.95 26.44 2.19
N LEU A 403 -32.42 25.44 1.47
CA LEU A 403 -33.14 24.21 1.09
C LEU A 403 -33.17 23.17 2.23
N GLY A 404 -32.50 23.44 3.35
CA GLY A 404 -32.41 22.57 4.52
C GLY A 404 -31.13 21.73 4.58
N ASN A 405 -30.90 21.09 5.73
CA ASN A 405 -29.76 20.20 5.95
C ASN A 405 -30.15 18.74 5.64
N HIS A 406 -29.79 18.28 4.44
CA HIS A 406 -30.08 16.92 3.95
C HIS A 406 -28.85 16.01 3.95
N ILE A 407 -27.97 16.12 4.95
CA ILE A 407 -26.67 15.43 4.97
C ILE A 407 -26.81 13.91 4.78
N ASP A 408 -27.70 13.27 5.52
CA ASP A 408 -27.85 11.81 5.49
C ASP A 408 -28.36 11.31 4.14
N ALA A 409 -29.42 11.96 3.61
CA ALA A 409 -29.97 11.61 2.31
C ALA A 409 -28.98 11.85 1.16
N THR A 410 -28.28 12.98 1.19
CA THR A 410 -27.33 13.38 0.14
C THR A 410 -26.11 12.48 0.12
N VAL A 411 -25.50 12.25 1.30
CA VAL A 411 -24.33 11.37 1.43
C VAL A 411 -24.71 9.92 1.18
N GLY A 412 -25.86 9.45 1.69
CA GLY A 412 -26.37 8.11 1.44
C GLY A 412 -26.57 7.83 -0.05
N THR A 413 -27.22 8.75 -0.76
CA THR A 413 -27.46 8.64 -2.21
C THR A 413 -26.16 8.63 -2.99
N ALA A 414 -25.24 9.57 -2.71
CA ALA A 414 -23.95 9.63 -3.39
C ALA A 414 -23.14 8.34 -3.19
N ARG A 415 -23.14 7.78 -1.98
CA ARG A 415 -22.47 6.50 -1.66
C ARG A 415 -23.10 5.32 -2.39
N ALA A 416 -24.43 5.27 -2.49
CA ALA A 416 -25.12 4.24 -3.27
C ALA A 416 -24.73 4.29 -4.76
N ILE A 417 -24.70 5.49 -5.35
CA ILE A 417 -24.22 5.70 -6.74
C ILE A 417 -22.76 5.27 -6.87
N GLY A 418 -21.91 5.61 -5.90
CA GLY A 418 -20.51 5.19 -5.85
C GLY A 418 -20.36 3.67 -5.87
N TRP A 419 -21.15 2.95 -5.05
CA TRP A 419 -21.13 1.49 -5.03
C TRP A 419 -21.58 0.85 -6.35
N ILE A 420 -22.63 1.37 -6.98
CA ILE A 420 -23.10 0.90 -8.29
C ILE A 420 -22.00 1.13 -9.34
N GLY A 421 -21.42 2.33 -9.38
CA GLY A 421 -20.32 2.66 -10.28
C GLY A 421 -19.10 1.76 -10.07
N PHE A 422 -18.78 1.46 -8.82
CA PHE A 422 -17.68 0.56 -8.47
C PHE A 422 -17.95 -0.88 -8.93
N ALA A 423 -19.15 -1.42 -8.70
CA ALA A 423 -19.53 -2.76 -9.16
C ALA A 423 -19.45 -2.86 -10.70
N CYS A 424 -19.99 -1.86 -11.41
CA CYS A 424 -19.90 -1.77 -12.87
C CYS A 424 -18.44 -1.72 -13.35
N SER A 425 -17.58 -0.96 -12.67
CA SER A 425 -16.15 -0.89 -13.00
C SER A 425 -15.47 -2.27 -12.89
N GLY A 426 -15.87 -3.09 -11.91
CA GLY A 426 -15.37 -4.46 -11.75
C GLY A 426 -15.67 -5.35 -12.93
N VAL A 427 -16.93 -5.40 -13.37
CA VAL A 427 -17.36 -6.18 -14.54
C VAL A 427 -16.61 -5.72 -15.79
N ILE A 428 -16.55 -4.40 -16.02
CA ILE A 428 -15.87 -3.82 -17.18
C ILE A 428 -14.38 -4.18 -17.16
N LEU A 429 -13.70 -4.04 -16.02
CA LEU A 429 -12.26 -4.26 -15.94
C LEU A 429 -11.88 -5.73 -16.06
N LEU A 430 -12.67 -6.64 -15.47
CA LEU A 430 -12.48 -8.08 -15.64
C LEU A 430 -12.68 -8.45 -17.11
N TRP A 431 -13.74 -7.97 -17.74
CA TRP A 431 -14.02 -8.24 -19.15
C TRP A 431 -12.93 -7.70 -20.08
N ARG A 432 -12.47 -6.46 -19.87
CA ARG A 432 -11.41 -5.87 -20.70
C ARG A 432 -10.06 -6.52 -20.47
N SER A 433 -9.76 -6.95 -19.25
CA SER A 433 -8.56 -7.74 -18.97
C SER A 433 -8.63 -9.11 -19.66
N TYR A 434 -9.81 -9.73 -19.66
CA TYR A 434 -10.06 -10.99 -20.33
C TYR A 434 -9.91 -10.90 -21.84
N ARG A 435 -10.39 -9.81 -22.45
CA ARG A 435 -10.18 -9.47 -23.86
C ARG A 435 -8.74 -9.03 -24.19
N GLY A 436 -7.84 -8.98 -23.20
CA GLY A 436 -6.43 -8.67 -23.43
C GLY A 436 -6.09 -7.19 -23.57
N HIS A 437 -7.03 -6.25 -23.35
CA HIS A 437 -6.75 -4.81 -23.46
C HIS A 437 -5.70 -4.32 -22.45
N PHE A 438 -5.59 -4.99 -21.30
CA PHE A 438 -4.54 -4.76 -20.32
C PHE A 438 -4.30 -6.03 -19.50
N SER A 439 -3.13 -6.10 -18.87
CA SER A 439 -2.75 -7.25 -18.03
C SER A 439 -3.68 -7.39 -16.82
N ALA A 440 -3.86 -8.63 -16.34
CA ALA A 440 -4.70 -8.91 -15.17
C ALA A 440 -4.26 -8.14 -13.91
N MET A 441 -2.95 -7.94 -13.72
CA MET A 441 -2.43 -7.14 -12.62
C MET A 441 -2.72 -5.64 -12.79
N ALA A 442 -2.68 -5.11 -14.02
CA ALA A 442 -3.13 -3.75 -14.28
C ALA A 442 -4.64 -3.59 -14.01
N GLY A 443 -5.42 -4.61 -14.37
CA GLY A 443 -6.86 -4.67 -14.07
C GLY A 443 -7.15 -4.65 -12.57
N LEU A 444 -6.47 -5.51 -11.80
CA LEU A 444 -6.57 -5.55 -10.34
C LEU A 444 -6.24 -4.18 -9.73
N GLY A 445 -5.12 -3.58 -10.15
CA GLY A 445 -4.72 -2.27 -9.69
C GLY A 445 -5.73 -1.17 -10.05
N LEU A 446 -6.27 -1.16 -11.26
CA LEU A 446 -7.29 -0.19 -11.70
C LEU A 446 -8.62 -0.38 -10.98
N PHE A 447 -9.00 -1.62 -10.67
CA PHE A 447 -10.18 -1.90 -9.86
C PHE A 447 -10.06 -1.28 -8.48
N LEU A 448 -8.88 -1.42 -7.85
CA LEU A 448 -8.60 -0.81 -6.55
C LEU A 448 -8.50 0.72 -6.64
N VAL A 449 -8.09 1.30 -7.78
CA VAL A 449 -8.23 2.76 -8.02
C VAL A 449 -9.70 3.16 -7.97
N TRP A 450 -10.58 2.44 -8.65
CA TRP A 450 -12.01 2.75 -8.63
C TRP A 450 -12.63 2.58 -7.25
N PHE A 451 -12.15 1.65 -6.43
CA PHE A 451 -12.54 1.60 -5.02
C PHE A 451 -12.15 2.88 -4.29
N VAL A 452 -10.94 3.40 -4.48
CA VAL A 452 -10.50 4.64 -3.84
C VAL A 452 -11.29 5.85 -4.35
N VAL A 453 -11.66 5.88 -5.63
CA VAL A 453 -12.38 7.01 -6.23
C VAL A 453 -13.87 7.01 -5.88
N LEU A 454 -14.51 5.84 -5.90
CA LEU A 454 -15.96 5.69 -5.72
C LEU A 454 -16.36 5.16 -4.34
N GLY A 455 -15.37 4.77 -3.53
CA GLY A 455 -15.58 4.23 -2.21
C GLY A 455 -16.18 5.27 -1.27
N PRO A 456 -17.10 4.86 -0.37
CA PRO A 456 -17.77 5.78 0.54
C PRO A 456 -16.80 6.40 1.55
N VAL A 457 -15.71 5.70 1.87
CA VAL A 457 -14.69 6.12 2.83
C VAL A 457 -13.31 5.75 2.31
N VAL A 458 -12.42 6.73 2.32
CA VAL A 458 -11.01 6.61 1.93
C VAL A 458 -10.16 7.12 3.08
N GLN A 459 -9.16 6.34 3.45
CA GLN A 459 -8.12 6.72 4.42
C GLN A 459 -6.78 6.91 3.71
N PRO A 460 -5.80 7.62 4.33
CA PRO A 460 -4.51 7.95 3.71
C PRO A 460 -3.73 6.76 3.15
N TRP A 461 -3.91 5.56 3.73
CA TRP A 461 -3.23 4.33 3.30
C TRP A 461 -3.98 3.52 2.23
N TYR A 462 -5.28 3.78 1.98
CA TYR A 462 -6.07 3.04 0.99
C TYR A 462 -5.51 3.12 -0.44
N PRO A 463 -4.92 4.23 -0.90
CA PRO A 463 -4.27 4.30 -2.20
C PRO A 463 -3.17 3.24 -2.40
N LEU A 464 -2.54 2.74 -1.34
CA LEU A 464 -1.52 1.69 -1.42
C LEU A 464 -2.07 0.38 -2.01
N TRP A 465 -3.37 0.11 -1.82
CA TRP A 465 -4.03 -1.07 -2.38
C TRP A 465 -3.92 -1.08 -3.90
N ALA A 466 -4.04 0.09 -4.54
CA ALA A 466 -3.90 0.25 -5.97
C ALA A 466 -2.44 0.48 -6.42
N ILE A 467 -1.70 1.33 -5.70
CA ILE A 467 -0.35 1.75 -6.08
C ILE A 467 0.59 0.54 -6.17
N ILE A 468 0.57 -0.35 -5.18
CA ILE A 468 1.52 -1.47 -5.09
C ILE A 468 1.34 -2.49 -6.24
N PRO A 469 0.14 -3.00 -6.58
CA PRO A 469 -0.05 -3.84 -7.75
C PRO A 469 0.25 -3.10 -9.06
N LEU A 470 -0.19 -1.84 -9.21
CA LEU A 470 0.09 -1.04 -10.41
C LEU A 470 1.58 -0.77 -10.62
N ALA A 471 2.36 -0.68 -9.54
CA ALA A 471 3.82 -0.53 -9.61
C ALA A 471 4.49 -1.66 -10.40
N THR A 472 3.85 -2.85 -10.45
CA THR A 472 4.36 -4.01 -11.19
C THR A 472 3.83 -4.12 -12.61
N ALA A 473 2.76 -3.38 -12.96
CA ALA A 473 2.02 -3.59 -14.22
C ALA A 473 1.94 -2.35 -15.13
N LYS A 474 2.19 -1.13 -14.63
CA LYS A 474 2.21 0.09 -15.45
C LYS A 474 3.59 0.75 -15.42
N ALA A 475 4.21 0.87 -16.59
CA ALA A 475 5.50 1.53 -16.76
C ALA A 475 5.41 3.01 -17.20
N SER A 476 4.22 3.50 -17.59
CA SER A 476 4.09 4.79 -18.25
C SER A 476 4.57 5.98 -17.41
N LYS A 477 5.24 6.94 -18.07
CA LYS A 477 5.78 8.16 -17.46
C LYS A 477 4.70 8.97 -16.73
N ARG A 478 3.52 9.10 -17.35
CA ARG A 478 2.37 9.81 -16.76
C ARG A 478 1.94 9.18 -15.45
N PHE A 479 1.72 7.86 -15.42
CA PHE A 479 1.33 7.12 -14.22
C PHE A 479 2.36 7.28 -13.09
N ARG A 480 3.64 7.04 -13.38
CA ARG A 480 4.71 7.16 -12.40
C ARG A 480 4.80 8.56 -11.80
N THR A 481 4.70 9.58 -12.64
CA THR A 481 4.74 10.98 -12.18
C THR A 481 3.57 11.28 -11.25
N TRP A 482 2.35 10.88 -11.64
CA TRP A 482 1.15 11.08 -10.82
C TRP A 482 1.25 10.36 -9.47
N VAL A 483 1.60 9.07 -9.46
CA VAL A 483 1.77 8.31 -8.22
C VAL A 483 2.89 8.89 -7.36
N THR A 484 3.96 9.39 -7.97
CA THR A 484 5.08 10.02 -7.24
C THR A 484 4.61 11.27 -6.50
N VAL A 485 3.95 12.19 -7.23
CA VAL A 485 3.43 13.44 -6.65
C VAL A 485 2.35 13.15 -5.61
N PHE A 486 1.40 12.28 -5.94
CA PHE A 486 0.32 11.90 -5.04
C PHE A 486 0.86 11.28 -3.73
N SER A 487 1.78 10.32 -3.83
CA SER A 487 2.35 9.68 -2.62
C SER A 487 3.14 10.68 -1.77
N ALA A 488 3.90 11.58 -2.40
CA ALA A 488 4.65 12.62 -1.69
C ALA A 488 3.73 13.61 -0.95
N LEU A 489 2.61 14.01 -1.57
CA LEU A 489 1.63 14.89 -0.94
C LEU A 489 0.91 14.19 0.21
N ILE A 490 0.29 13.04 -0.05
CA ILE A 490 -0.51 12.33 0.96
C ILE A 490 0.34 11.91 2.16
N ALA A 491 1.60 11.52 1.94
CA ALA A 491 2.51 11.15 3.04
C ALA A 491 2.79 12.29 4.03
N LEU A 492 2.55 13.55 3.66
CA LEU A 492 2.76 14.72 4.51
C LEU A 492 1.47 15.30 5.10
N VAL A 493 0.29 14.81 4.67
CA VAL A 493 -0.99 15.35 5.13
C VAL A 493 -1.41 14.77 6.48
N THR A 494 -1.08 13.52 6.77
CA THR A 494 -1.47 12.87 8.03
C THR A 494 -0.46 13.16 9.13
N PRO A 495 -0.85 13.84 10.22
CA PRO A 495 0.07 14.08 11.33
C PRO A 495 0.41 12.79 12.08
N PRO A 496 1.57 12.74 12.73
CA PRO A 496 2.06 11.54 13.43
C PRO A 496 1.22 11.12 14.64
N THR A 497 0.42 12.02 15.23
CA THR A 497 -0.39 11.75 16.44
C THR A 497 -1.48 10.72 16.22
N GLY A 498 -1.97 10.56 14.99
CA GLY A 498 -3.04 9.60 14.67
C GLY A 498 -4.39 9.88 15.35
N SER A 499 -4.54 11.02 16.03
CA SER A 499 -5.74 11.43 16.78
C SER A 499 -6.10 12.89 16.50
N THR A 500 -7.24 13.32 17.02
CA THR A 500 -7.60 14.75 17.10
C THR A 500 -6.62 15.49 17.99
N PHE A 501 -6.48 16.79 17.73
CA PHE A 501 -5.52 17.66 18.43
C PHE A 501 -6.12 18.36 19.65
N ASP A 502 -7.39 18.11 20.02
CA ASP A 502 -8.08 18.56 21.24
C ASP A 502 -7.64 19.95 21.76
N GLY A 503 -7.83 20.98 20.94
CA GLY A 503 -7.47 22.38 21.29
C GLY A 503 -6.00 22.76 21.04
N ARG A 504 -5.17 21.85 20.52
CA ARG A 504 -3.75 22.05 20.20
C ARG A 504 -3.45 22.00 18.69
N ALA A 505 -4.45 22.31 17.86
CA ALA A 505 -4.30 22.28 16.40
C ALA A 505 -3.16 23.21 15.89
N PHE A 506 -2.83 24.28 16.63
CA PHE A 506 -1.72 25.18 16.34
C PHE A 506 -0.34 24.50 16.31
N LEU A 507 -0.19 23.31 16.92
CA LEU A 507 1.05 22.53 16.89
C LEU A 507 1.38 22.03 15.48
N ILE A 508 0.38 21.77 14.64
CA ILE A 508 0.60 21.28 13.28
C ILE A 508 1.32 22.32 12.41
N PRO A 509 0.78 23.55 12.21
CA PRO A 509 1.44 24.54 11.36
C PRO A 509 2.78 24.99 11.94
N THR A 510 2.91 25.12 13.27
CA THR A 510 4.18 25.52 13.90
C THR A 510 5.27 24.45 13.72
N ALA A 511 4.95 23.18 13.90
CA ALA A 511 5.86 22.07 13.63
C ALA A 511 6.23 21.95 12.14
N ALA A 512 5.26 22.15 11.24
CA ALA A 512 5.51 22.14 9.80
C ALA A 512 6.46 23.27 9.39
N VAL A 513 6.28 24.49 9.91
CA VAL A 513 7.19 25.61 9.67
C VAL A 513 8.59 25.32 10.21
N ALA A 514 8.70 24.83 11.44
CA ALA A 514 9.99 24.43 12.01
C ALA A 514 10.70 23.36 11.17
N ALA A 515 9.94 22.37 10.67
CA ALA A 515 10.46 21.33 9.78
C ALA A 515 10.93 21.90 8.44
N LEU A 516 10.19 22.83 7.84
CA LEU A 516 10.60 23.49 6.59
C LEU A 516 11.90 24.29 6.77
N ILE A 517 12.06 25.00 7.89
CA ILE A 517 13.29 25.74 8.20
C ILE A 517 14.46 24.77 8.38
N LEU A 518 14.31 23.76 9.25
CA LEU A 518 15.38 22.79 9.53
C LEU A 518 15.79 22.04 8.27
N VAL A 519 14.83 21.50 7.53
CA VAL A 519 15.12 20.77 6.29
C VAL A 519 15.69 21.72 5.23
N GLY A 520 15.20 22.96 5.14
CA GLY A 520 15.77 23.99 4.26
C GLY A 520 17.26 24.22 4.53
N LEU A 521 17.67 24.33 5.80
CA LEU A 521 19.07 24.45 6.18
C LEU A 521 19.87 23.18 5.84
N LEU A 522 19.33 22.00 6.10
CA LEU A 522 19.97 20.72 5.74
C LEU A 522 20.12 20.56 4.22
N LEU A 523 19.19 21.08 3.42
CA LEU A 523 19.28 21.09 1.97
C LEU A 523 20.47 21.91 1.46
N LEU A 524 20.85 22.98 2.16
CA LEU A 524 22.06 23.75 1.84
C LEU A 524 23.33 22.91 2.03
N VAL A 525 23.38 22.06 3.06
CA VAL A 525 24.52 21.18 3.38
C VAL A 525 24.71 20.06 2.34
N VAL A 526 23.62 19.56 1.77
CA VAL A 526 23.65 18.50 0.74
C VAL A 526 23.60 19.04 -0.70
N ARG A 527 23.57 20.36 -0.87
CA ARG A 527 23.58 21.02 -2.18
C ARG A 527 24.80 20.57 -3.00
N GLY A 528 24.59 20.28 -4.28
CA GLY A 528 25.63 19.79 -5.19
C GLY A 528 26.05 18.33 -5.00
N LYS A 529 25.53 17.61 -3.98
CA LYS A 529 25.83 16.19 -3.73
C LYS A 529 24.70 15.24 -4.14
N LEU A 530 23.62 15.78 -4.70
CA LEU A 530 22.42 15.05 -5.08
C LEU A 530 22.38 14.86 -6.61
N PRO A 531 21.65 13.85 -7.12
CA PRO A 531 21.52 13.65 -8.56
C PRO A 531 20.92 14.89 -9.21
N GLU A 532 21.60 15.49 -10.18
CA GLU A 532 21.05 16.59 -10.96
C GLU A 532 19.86 16.12 -11.81
N ARG A 533 19.06 17.08 -12.27
CA ARG A 533 18.00 16.77 -13.23
C ARG A 533 18.70 16.54 -14.56
N GLU A 534 18.84 15.29 -14.99
CA GLU A 534 19.38 15.01 -16.33
C GLU A 534 18.60 15.84 -17.36
N PRO A 535 19.30 16.56 -18.26
CA PRO A 535 18.66 17.18 -19.40
C PRO A 535 17.85 16.11 -20.11
N ARG A 536 16.56 16.36 -20.31
CA ARG A 536 15.72 15.48 -21.14
C ARG A 536 16.16 15.68 -22.59
N GLY A 537 17.22 15.00 -23.02
CA GLY A 537 17.75 15.02 -24.37
C GLY A 537 18.36 13.67 -24.69
N GLU A 538 18.18 13.22 -25.94
CA GLU A 538 18.73 11.99 -26.49
C GLU A 538 20.19 11.81 -26.09
N LEU A 539 20.48 10.71 -25.40
CA LEU A 539 21.85 10.29 -25.20
C LEU A 539 22.34 9.69 -26.52
N THR A 540 23.21 10.42 -27.22
CA THR A 540 24.16 9.81 -28.14
C THR A 540 25.03 8.86 -27.35
N VAL A 541 24.72 7.57 -27.43
CA VAL A 541 25.62 6.50 -26.98
C VAL A 541 26.80 6.54 -27.95
N THR A 542 27.91 7.15 -27.53
CA THR A 542 29.19 6.95 -28.22
C THR A 542 29.64 5.54 -27.86
N PRO A 543 29.79 4.61 -28.83
CA PRO A 543 30.37 3.32 -28.55
C PRO A 543 31.76 3.54 -27.97
N ALA A 544 32.12 2.77 -26.95
CA ALA A 544 33.52 2.68 -26.55
C ALA A 544 34.30 2.24 -27.79
N THR A 545 35.19 3.10 -28.29
CA THR A 545 36.10 2.77 -29.38
C THR A 545 36.87 1.53 -28.96
N SER A 546 36.66 0.43 -29.68
CA SER A 546 37.57 -0.71 -29.66
C SER A 546 38.95 -0.19 -30.02
N GLU A 547 39.93 -0.38 -29.13
CA GLU A 547 41.34 -0.22 -29.49
C GLU A 547 41.61 -1.02 -30.78
N PRO A 548 42.21 -0.42 -31.81
CA PRO A 548 42.62 -1.17 -32.97
C PRO A 548 43.73 -2.15 -32.56
N LEU A 549 43.47 -3.44 -32.73
CA LEU A 549 44.49 -4.49 -32.68
C LEU A 549 45.59 -4.11 -33.68
N SER A 550 46.76 -3.77 -33.17
CA SER A 550 47.97 -3.55 -33.98
C SER A 550 48.35 -4.88 -34.63
N SER A 551 48.01 -5.05 -35.91
CA SER A 551 48.67 -6.01 -36.77
C SER A 551 50.10 -5.52 -37.06
N GLY A 552 51.07 -6.01 -36.30
CA GLY A 552 52.48 -5.91 -36.67
C GLY A 552 52.77 -6.82 -37.87
N PRO A 553 53.57 -6.39 -38.87
CA PRO A 553 53.91 -7.23 -40.00
C PRO A 553 54.94 -8.28 -39.61
N LEU A 554 54.77 -9.48 -40.18
CA LEU A 554 55.80 -10.51 -40.26
C LEU A 554 56.98 -9.97 -41.09
N GLY A 555 58.16 -9.97 -40.48
CA GLY A 555 59.47 -9.75 -41.06
C GLY A 555 60.52 -10.42 -40.19
#